data_AF-U2LEH5-F1
#
_entry.id   AF-U2LEH5-F1
#
_cell.length_a   1.000
_cell.length_b   1.000
_cell.length_c   1.000
_cell.angle_alpha   90.00
_cell.angle_beta   90.00
_cell.angle_gamma   90.00
#
_symmetry.space_group_name_H-M   'P 1'
#
loop_
_entity.id
_entity.type
_entity.pdbx_description
1 polymer ?
#
loop_
_entity_poly.entity_id
_entity_poly.type
_entity_poly.pdbx_seq_one_letter_code
_entity_poly.pdbx_strand_id
1 'polypeptide(L)'
;MEKFKIKIPKMALVSGSHCARYTNSHHLQFMFNVYALVKAGDKLKLHLTDELLKSWNDCIELETELNKQATATVHTEQMAALDRQRDTLLTNLFGIVRVQLKSPVQAVKEAAQKLDKALGVYAGIQSKAADAETAEVRGLLKDLERFSAEMTTLSLAPVMTELKAVNEKFQTVYNERQVKVVDAKLPPLAEVRPQTDAVFNAVCHYIEASYLLAATEDDRPPIERLVDQINQEVDHFKTAYKQSAAQKKPSPAVKEREEKLKAAIPAFAEKAGYDEGTLTYTGKGKGAGMKRQYELAIKDRKGADGKPATIWVVMAKDGSLFLVEKANEKPKTGGGTTEQPDFGIKHKNQP
;
A
#
# COMPACT_ATOMS: atom_id res chain seq x y z
N MET A 1 -39.74 11.77 -34.05
CA MET A 1 -39.49 10.65 -33.12
C MET A 1 -39.90 11.11 -31.73
N GLU A 2 -41.03 10.61 -31.23
CA GLU A 2 -41.42 10.84 -29.83
C GLU A 2 -40.38 10.17 -28.93
N LYS A 3 -39.86 10.91 -27.95
CA LYS A 3 -38.92 10.39 -26.97
C LYS A 3 -39.67 9.41 -26.07
N PHE A 4 -39.26 8.15 -26.05
CA PHE A 4 -39.75 7.15 -25.11
C PHE A 4 -39.48 7.62 -23.67
N LYS A 5 -40.55 7.92 -22.91
CA LYS A 5 -40.46 8.39 -21.51
C LYS A 5 -40.83 7.24 -20.58
N ILE A 6 -39.82 6.61 -19.97
CA ILE A 6 -40.00 5.63 -18.89
C ILE A 6 -39.85 6.33 -17.55
N LYS A 7 -40.75 6.05 -16.60
CA LYS A 7 -40.60 6.48 -15.20
C LYS A 7 -40.00 5.33 -14.39
N ILE A 8 -38.78 5.51 -13.91
CA ILE A 8 -38.07 4.53 -13.07
C ILE A 8 -38.35 4.89 -11.59
N PRO A 9 -38.65 3.90 -10.71
CA PRO A 9 -38.75 4.13 -9.28
C PRO A 9 -37.46 4.72 -8.70
N LYS A 10 -37.57 5.58 -7.67
CA LYS A 10 -36.39 6.01 -6.91
C LYS A 10 -35.79 4.77 -6.21
N MET A 11 -34.47 4.71 -6.14
CA MET A 11 -33.74 3.65 -5.43
C MET A 11 -32.66 4.31 -4.56
N ALA A 12 -32.47 3.80 -3.35
CA ALA A 12 -31.32 4.11 -2.52
C ALA A 12 -30.29 2.99 -2.69
N LEU A 13 -29.12 3.30 -3.26
CA LEU A 13 -28.11 2.32 -3.64
C LEU A 13 -26.78 2.56 -2.92
N VAL A 14 -26.17 1.47 -2.48
CA VAL A 14 -24.83 1.49 -1.91
C VAL A 14 -23.80 1.47 -3.04
N SER A 15 -22.88 2.42 -2.98
CA SER A 15 -21.80 2.56 -3.93
C SER A 15 -20.78 1.43 -3.78
N GLY A 16 -20.30 0.87 -4.89
CA GLY A 16 -19.31 -0.21 -4.85
C GLY A 16 -18.03 0.19 -4.10
N SER A 17 -17.74 -0.46 -2.98
CA SER A 17 -16.65 -0.08 -2.06
C SER A 17 -15.24 -0.37 -2.61
N HIS A 18 -15.07 -1.44 -3.39
CA HIS A 18 -13.77 -1.98 -3.80
C HIS A 18 -12.86 -2.38 -2.62
N CYS A 19 -13.46 -2.65 -1.45
CA CYS A 19 -12.75 -2.94 -0.21
C CYS A 19 -11.83 -4.18 -0.27
N ALA A 20 -12.09 -5.12 -1.18
CA ALA A 20 -11.20 -6.26 -1.45
C ALA A 20 -9.75 -5.86 -1.78
N ARG A 21 -9.51 -4.62 -2.27
CA ARG A 21 -8.16 -4.12 -2.59
C ARG A 21 -7.44 -3.46 -1.42
N TYR A 22 -8.12 -3.26 -0.30
CA TYR A 22 -7.57 -2.58 0.87
C TYR A 22 -6.54 -3.46 1.58
N THR A 23 -5.60 -2.82 2.28
CA THR A 23 -4.73 -3.52 3.24
C THR A 23 -5.58 -4.11 4.37
N ASN A 24 -5.05 -5.08 5.12
CA ASN A 24 -5.82 -5.76 6.17
C ASN A 24 -6.42 -4.76 7.18
N SER A 25 -5.61 -3.85 7.74
CA SER A 25 -6.10 -2.83 8.67
C SER A 25 -7.12 -1.86 8.04
N HIS A 26 -6.95 -1.48 6.76
CA HIS A 26 -7.85 -0.54 6.09
C HIS A 26 -9.18 -1.20 5.72
N HIS A 27 -9.16 -2.49 5.39
CA HIS A 27 -10.35 -3.31 5.18
C HIS A 27 -11.10 -3.53 6.50
N LEU A 28 -10.39 -3.92 7.56
CA LEU A 28 -10.96 -4.16 8.88
C LEU A 28 -11.65 -2.90 9.43
N GLN A 29 -11.00 -1.75 9.38
CA GLN A 29 -11.60 -0.49 9.87
C GLN A 29 -12.82 -0.09 9.04
N PHE A 30 -12.79 -0.30 7.72
CA PHE A 30 -13.95 -0.08 6.86
C PHE A 30 -15.12 -0.94 7.32
N MET A 31 -14.89 -2.25 7.52
CA MET A 31 -15.92 -3.19 7.97
C MET A 31 -16.49 -2.83 9.34
N PHE A 32 -15.65 -2.43 10.30
CA PHE A 32 -16.11 -1.93 11.60
C PHE A 32 -17.04 -0.73 11.48
N ASN A 33 -16.67 0.27 10.66
CA ASN A 33 -17.45 1.50 10.51
C ASN A 33 -18.82 1.21 9.89
N VAL A 34 -18.87 0.46 8.79
CA VAL A 34 -20.15 0.17 8.12
C VAL A 34 -21.01 -0.79 8.95
N TYR A 35 -20.42 -1.74 9.67
CA TYR A 35 -21.16 -2.61 10.59
C TYR A 35 -21.80 -1.80 11.73
N ALA A 36 -21.08 -0.84 12.31
CA ALA A 36 -21.61 0.03 13.35
C ALA A 36 -22.81 0.88 12.87
N LEU A 37 -22.73 1.42 11.65
CA LEU A 37 -23.84 2.15 11.01
C LEU A 37 -25.07 1.27 10.84
N VAL A 38 -24.90 0.06 10.29
CA VAL A 38 -26.01 -0.88 10.05
C VAL A 38 -26.62 -1.37 11.37
N LYS A 39 -25.79 -1.70 12.36
CA LYS A 39 -26.23 -2.17 13.68
C LYS A 39 -27.04 -1.11 14.44
N ALA A 40 -26.78 0.17 14.21
CA ALA A 40 -27.56 1.26 14.80
C ALA A 40 -28.93 1.46 14.13
N GLY A 41 -29.13 0.90 12.93
CA GLY A 41 -30.40 0.94 12.22
C GLY A 41 -31.44 -0.03 12.77
N ASP A 42 -32.70 0.18 12.38
CA ASP A 42 -33.79 -0.73 12.72
C ASP A 42 -33.68 -2.01 11.86
N LYS A 43 -33.16 -3.09 12.44
CA LYS A 43 -32.95 -4.37 11.76
C LYS A 43 -34.22 -4.92 11.11
N LEU A 44 -35.40 -4.70 11.70
CA LEU A 44 -36.66 -5.22 11.16
C LEU A 44 -37.04 -4.48 9.89
N LYS A 45 -36.93 -3.15 9.88
CA LYS A 45 -37.15 -2.34 8.67
C LYS A 45 -36.13 -2.61 7.57
N LEU A 46 -34.92 -3.04 7.94
CA LEU A 46 -33.85 -3.43 7.02
C LEU A 46 -33.91 -4.91 6.61
N HIS A 47 -34.88 -5.67 7.10
CA HIS A 47 -35.03 -7.11 6.82
C HIS A 47 -33.77 -7.93 7.17
N LEU A 48 -33.01 -7.48 8.17
CA LEU A 48 -31.80 -8.14 8.64
C LEU A 48 -32.11 -9.08 9.80
N THR A 49 -31.53 -10.28 9.78
CA THR A 49 -31.64 -11.23 10.87
C THR A 49 -30.53 -11.02 11.90
N ASP A 50 -30.80 -11.38 13.16
CA ASP A 50 -29.77 -11.41 14.20
C ASP A 50 -28.62 -12.36 13.84
N GLU A 51 -28.93 -13.48 13.18
CA GLU A 51 -27.95 -14.44 12.71
C GLU A 51 -26.99 -13.85 11.66
N LEU A 52 -27.51 -13.06 10.71
CA LEU A 52 -26.68 -12.42 9.69
C LEU A 52 -25.77 -11.35 10.31
N LEU A 53 -26.31 -10.50 11.19
CA LEU A 53 -25.54 -9.48 11.91
C LEU A 53 -24.47 -10.12 12.81
N LYS A 54 -24.81 -11.21 13.50
CA LYS A 54 -23.86 -11.98 14.30
C LYS A 54 -22.76 -12.58 13.44
N SER A 55 -23.11 -13.22 12.32
CA SER A 55 -22.14 -13.83 11.40
C SER A 55 -21.17 -12.78 10.86
N TRP A 56 -21.67 -11.59 10.52
CA TRP A 56 -20.82 -10.48 10.10
C TRP A 56 -19.85 -10.05 11.19
N ASN A 57 -20.35 -9.88 12.43
CA ASN A 57 -19.54 -9.52 13.59
C ASN A 57 -18.46 -10.56 13.87
N ASP A 58 -18.80 -11.84 13.84
CA ASP A 58 -17.86 -12.94 14.07
C ASP A 58 -16.72 -12.93 13.03
N CYS A 59 -17.03 -12.60 11.77
CA CYS A 59 -16.00 -12.40 10.75
C CYS A 59 -15.09 -11.21 11.05
N ILE A 60 -15.65 -10.08 11.49
CA ILE A 60 -14.88 -8.86 11.87
C ILE A 60 -13.97 -9.14 13.07
N GLU A 61 -14.45 -9.85 14.09
CA GLU A 61 -13.65 -10.23 15.26
C GLU A 61 -12.51 -11.19 14.87
N LEU A 62 -12.79 -12.17 14.00
CA LEU A 62 -11.77 -13.07 13.47
C LEU A 62 -10.70 -12.31 12.67
N GLU A 63 -11.11 -11.39 11.79
CA GLU A 63 -10.18 -10.51 11.07
C GLU A 63 -9.37 -9.61 12.02
N THR A 64 -9.97 -9.16 13.12
CA THR A 64 -9.29 -8.36 14.14
C THR A 64 -8.14 -9.13 14.76
N GLU A 65 -8.38 -10.37 15.17
CA GLU A 65 -7.33 -11.22 15.75
C GLU A 65 -6.25 -11.55 14.73
N LEU A 66 -6.65 -11.92 13.51
CA LEU A 66 -5.72 -12.23 12.44
C LEU A 66 -4.87 -11.02 12.00
N ASN A 67 -5.44 -9.80 12.01
CA ASN A 67 -4.69 -8.59 11.69
C ASN A 67 -3.63 -8.28 12.77
N LYS A 68 -3.92 -8.57 14.04
CA LYS A 68 -2.93 -8.48 15.14
C LYS A 68 -1.80 -9.49 14.94
N GLN A 69 -2.14 -10.76 14.64
CA GLN A 69 -1.15 -11.81 14.34
C GLN A 69 -0.25 -11.44 13.14
N ALA A 70 -0.84 -10.95 12.05
CA ALA A 70 -0.11 -10.51 10.88
C ALA A 70 0.85 -9.36 11.20
N THR A 71 0.38 -8.36 11.97
CA THR A 71 1.20 -7.21 12.39
C THR A 71 2.37 -7.65 13.26
N ALA A 72 2.16 -8.54 14.24
CA ALA A 72 3.22 -9.06 15.09
C ALA A 72 4.26 -9.89 14.32
N THR A 73 3.84 -10.63 13.29
CA THR A 73 4.75 -11.37 12.40
C THR A 73 5.65 -10.39 11.64
N VAL A 74 5.07 -9.35 11.04
CA VAL A 74 5.83 -8.28 10.35
C VAL A 74 6.81 -7.60 11.31
N HIS A 75 6.40 -7.29 12.54
CA HIS A 75 7.30 -6.70 13.54
C HIS A 75 8.45 -7.65 13.91
N THR A 76 8.18 -8.96 13.99
CA THR A 76 9.21 -9.97 14.28
C THR A 76 10.25 -10.03 13.16
N GLU A 77 9.81 -10.04 11.90
CA GLU A 77 10.71 -10.01 10.74
C GLU A 77 11.52 -8.72 10.65
N GLN A 78 10.88 -7.57 10.90
CA GLN A 78 11.54 -6.26 10.94
C GLN A 78 12.57 -6.18 12.06
N MET A 79 12.24 -6.66 13.26
CA MET A 79 13.18 -6.74 14.37
C MET A 79 14.39 -7.60 14.01
N ALA A 80 14.19 -8.78 13.45
CA ALA A 80 15.30 -9.65 13.03
C ALA A 80 16.20 -9.00 11.95
N ALA A 81 15.62 -8.23 11.03
CA ALA A 81 16.38 -7.49 10.04
C ALA A 81 17.18 -6.33 10.64
N LEU A 82 16.59 -5.58 11.58
CA LEU A 82 17.26 -4.49 12.29
C LEU A 82 18.38 -5.01 13.20
N ASP A 83 18.15 -6.12 13.88
CA ASP A 83 19.12 -6.81 14.73
C ASP A 83 20.36 -7.21 13.93
N ARG A 84 20.18 -7.88 12.78
CA ARG A 84 21.28 -8.21 11.86
C ARG A 84 22.04 -6.98 11.36
N GLN A 85 21.36 -5.85 11.18
CA GLN A 85 22.02 -4.59 10.80
C GLN A 85 22.87 -4.04 11.95
N ARG A 86 22.36 -4.05 13.20
CA ARG A 86 23.16 -3.68 14.38
C ARG A 86 24.40 -4.56 14.50
N ASP A 87 24.24 -5.87 14.37
CA ASP A 87 25.35 -6.83 14.43
C ASP A 87 26.42 -6.55 13.38
N THR A 88 25.98 -6.26 12.15
CA THR A 88 26.88 -5.94 11.03
C THR A 88 27.67 -4.66 11.32
N LEU A 89 26.99 -3.62 11.81
CA LEU A 89 27.61 -2.33 12.14
C LEU A 89 28.59 -2.45 13.31
N LEU A 90 28.21 -3.17 14.36
CA LEU A 90 29.09 -3.45 15.51
C LEU A 90 30.30 -4.27 15.08
N THR A 91 30.09 -5.32 14.26
CA THR A 91 31.18 -6.15 13.73
C THR A 91 32.14 -5.34 12.87
N ASN A 92 31.62 -4.43 12.04
CA ASN A 92 32.45 -3.51 11.25
C ASN A 92 33.24 -2.55 12.15
N LEU A 93 32.60 -1.92 13.13
CA LEU A 93 33.22 -0.99 14.07
C LEU A 93 34.40 -1.64 14.81
N PHE A 94 34.15 -2.77 15.48
CA PHE A 94 35.20 -3.51 16.20
C PHE A 94 36.26 -4.09 15.26
N GLY A 95 35.84 -4.52 14.06
CA GLY A 95 36.74 -5.04 13.03
C GLY A 95 37.75 -3.99 12.54
N ILE A 96 37.27 -2.78 12.24
CA ILE A 96 38.12 -1.66 11.81
C ILE A 96 39.13 -1.31 12.91
N VAL A 97 38.65 -1.12 14.15
CA VAL A 97 39.54 -0.82 15.29
C VAL A 97 40.64 -1.88 15.42
N ARG A 98 40.26 -3.17 15.40
CA ARG A 98 41.19 -4.29 15.54
C ARG A 98 42.23 -4.35 14.41
N VAL A 99 41.82 -4.17 13.15
CA VAL A 99 42.75 -4.20 12.01
C VAL A 99 43.71 -3.02 12.07
N GLN A 100 43.23 -1.83 12.46
CA GLN A 100 44.02 -0.60 12.48
C GLN A 100 45.07 -0.56 13.60
N LEU A 101 45.00 -1.45 14.60
CA LEU A 101 46.10 -1.68 15.56
C LEU A 101 47.42 -2.07 14.88
N LYS A 102 47.36 -2.63 13.66
CA LYS A 102 48.52 -3.03 12.86
C LYS A 102 48.88 -2.02 11.76
N SER A 103 48.24 -0.84 11.76
CA SER A 103 48.47 0.16 10.73
C SER A 103 49.93 0.64 10.70
N PRO A 104 50.54 0.81 9.51
CA PRO A 104 51.85 1.45 9.39
C PRO A 104 51.79 2.97 9.58
N VAL A 105 50.59 3.56 9.58
CA VAL A 105 50.38 4.99 9.82
C VAL A 105 50.22 5.22 11.33
N GLN A 106 51.20 5.90 11.94
CA GLN A 106 51.28 6.06 13.40
C GLN A 106 50.01 6.67 14.02
N ALA A 107 49.48 7.75 13.43
CA ALA A 107 48.25 8.39 13.93
C ALA A 107 47.03 7.46 13.91
N VAL A 108 46.90 6.63 12.87
CA VAL A 108 45.82 5.64 12.74
C VAL A 108 45.96 4.54 13.79
N LYS A 109 47.20 4.06 14.01
CA LYS A 109 47.50 3.04 15.02
C LYS A 109 47.22 3.54 16.43
N GLU A 110 47.64 4.75 16.78
CA GLU A 110 47.39 5.35 18.11
C GLU A 110 45.90 5.59 18.36
N ALA A 111 45.16 6.06 17.35
CA ALA A 111 43.72 6.22 17.43
C ALA A 111 43.02 4.87 17.69
N ALA A 112 43.43 3.82 16.96
CA ALA A 112 42.91 2.47 17.16
C ALA A 112 43.23 1.92 18.56
N GLN A 113 44.44 2.15 19.09
CA GLN A 113 44.82 1.69 20.44
C GLN A 113 43.97 2.33 21.54
N LYS A 114 43.66 3.63 21.41
CA LYS A 114 42.78 4.33 22.36
C LYS A 114 41.36 3.78 22.32
N LEU A 115 40.80 3.60 21.11
CA LEU A 115 39.47 3.05 20.93
C LEU A 115 39.39 1.59 21.40
N ASP A 116 40.36 0.74 21.09
CA ASP A 116 40.38 -0.67 21.51
C ASP A 116 40.34 -0.79 23.04
N LYS A 117 41.16 0.00 23.75
CA LYS A 117 41.16 0.04 25.21
C LYS A 117 39.82 0.52 25.79
N ALA A 118 39.23 1.55 25.20
CA ALA A 118 37.98 2.13 25.69
C ALA A 118 36.77 1.22 25.42
N LEU A 119 36.76 0.54 24.28
CA LEU A 119 35.61 -0.24 23.82
C LEU A 119 35.65 -1.71 24.24
N GLY A 120 36.73 -2.17 24.89
CA GLY A 120 36.88 -3.56 25.32
C GLY A 120 35.73 -4.07 26.22
N VAL A 121 35.11 -3.19 27.02
CA VAL A 121 33.95 -3.54 27.87
C VAL A 121 32.70 -3.92 27.07
N TYR A 122 32.65 -3.52 25.79
CA TYR A 122 31.55 -3.74 24.86
C TYR A 122 31.81 -4.93 23.91
N ALA A 123 32.86 -5.71 24.16
CA ALA A 123 33.19 -6.86 23.33
C ALA A 123 32.05 -7.90 23.36
N GLY A 124 31.57 -8.29 22.18
CA GLY A 124 30.56 -9.33 22.02
C GLY A 124 29.11 -8.89 22.27
N ILE A 125 28.82 -7.58 22.29
CA ILE A 125 27.45 -7.02 22.38
C ILE A 125 26.47 -7.75 21.44
N GLN A 126 26.89 -8.08 20.22
CA GLN A 126 26.08 -8.72 19.17
C GLN A 126 25.46 -10.06 19.59
N SER A 127 25.99 -10.70 20.63
CA SER A 127 25.52 -11.99 21.12
C SER A 127 24.56 -11.90 22.32
N LYS A 128 24.27 -10.67 22.78
CA LYS A 128 23.44 -10.44 23.96
C LYS A 128 21.96 -10.48 23.62
N ALA A 129 21.13 -10.65 24.64
CA ALA A 129 19.68 -10.52 24.47
C ALA A 129 19.31 -9.10 24.02
N ALA A 130 18.26 -8.96 23.21
CA ALA A 130 17.88 -7.70 22.57
C ALA A 130 17.82 -6.48 23.50
N ASP A 131 17.29 -6.63 24.72
CA ASP A 131 17.23 -5.53 25.70
C ASP A 131 18.61 -5.13 26.23
N ALA A 132 19.47 -6.12 26.51
CA ALA A 132 20.84 -5.90 26.97
C ALA A 132 21.70 -5.31 25.85
N GLU A 133 21.61 -5.84 24.62
CA GLU A 133 22.28 -5.29 23.45
C GLU A 133 21.88 -3.83 23.22
N THR A 134 20.58 -3.51 23.27
CA THR A 134 20.06 -2.15 23.07
C THR A 134 20.62 -1.18 24.11
N ALA A 135 20.68 -1.59 25.39
CA ALA A 135 21.24 -0.78 26.47
C ALA A 135 22.75 -0.55 26.29
N GLU A 136 23.49 -1.59 25.90
CA GLU A 136 24.93 -1.50 25.70
C GLU A 136 25.31 -0.74 24.43
N VAL A 137 24.54 -0.83 23.35
CA VAL A 137 24.71 0.02 22.17
C VAL A 137 24.54 1.49 22.54
N ARG A 138 23.57 1.84 23.40
CA ARG A 138 23.44 3.22 23.91
C ARG A 138 24.66 3.65 24.71
N GLY A 139 25.18 2.78 25.58
CA GLY A 139 26.41 3.02 26.35
C GLY A 139 27.62 3.24 25.44
N LEU A 140 27.84 2.33 24.48
CA LEU A 140 28.90 2.41 23.49
C LEU A 140 28.83 3.71 22.68
N LEU A 141 27.66 4.04 22.13
CA LEU A 141 27.46 5.30 21.40
C LEU A 141 27.79 6.52 22.28
N LYS A 142 27.43 6.49 23.57
CA LYS A 142 27.71 7.57 24.51
C LYS A 142 29.20 7.73 24.80
N ASP A 143 29.91 6.62 24.99
CA ASP A 143 31.35 6.65 25.24
C ASP A 143 32.14 7.09 24.00
N LEU A 144 31.70 6.68 22.80
CA LEU A 144 32.31 7.09 21.53
C LEU A 144 32.28 8.62 21.31
N GLU A 145 31.35 9.36 21.91
CA GLU A 145 31.33 10.83 21.86
C GLU A 145 32.62 11.46 22.42
N ARG A 146 33.31 10.76 23.35
CA ARG A 146 34.57 11.23 23.96
C ARG A 146 35.79 11.01 23.06
N PHE A 147 35.65 10.29 21.95
CA PHE A 147 36.72 9.87 21.05
C PHE A 147 36.53 10.41 19.62
N SER A 148 36.00 11.63 19.48
CA SER A 148 35.65 12.22 18.18
C SER A 148 36.85 12.33 17.22
N ALA A 149 38.04 12.65 17.73
CA ALA A 149 39.27 12.74 16.94
C ALA A 149 39.71 11.36 16.41
N GLU A 150 39.67 10.34 17.25
CA GLU A 150 39.99 8.97 16.89
C GLU A 150 38.97 8.39 15.90
N MET A 151 37.68 8.65 16.12
CA MET A 151 36.60 8.27 15.21
C MET A 151 36.73 8.92 13.83
N THR A 152 37.18 10.17 13.77
CA THR A 152 37.46 10.86 12.50
C THR A 152 38.67 10.24 11.82
N THR A 153 39.74 9.97 12.58
CA THR A 153 40.97 9.35 12.06
C THR A 153 40.71 7.97 11.45
N LEU A 154 39.79 7.19 12.02
CA LEU A 154 39.40 5.88 11.50
C LEU A 154 38.21 5.91 10.54
N SER A 155 37.66 7.08 10.21
CA SER A 155 36.48 7.25 9.35
C SER A 155 35.23 6.48 9.82
N LEU A 156 35.03 6.40 11.14
CA LEU A 156 33.94 5.62 11.76
C LEU A 156 32.66 6.42 12.04
N ALA A 157 32.67 7.74 11.78
CA ALA A 157 31.50 8.60 12.04
C ALA A 157 30.20 8.15 11.31
N PRO A 158 30.24 7.72 10.03
CA PRO A 158 29.05 7.20 9.35
C PRO A 158 28.48 5.94 10.00
N VAL A 159 29.36 5.03 10.44
CA VAL A 159 28.98 3.78 11.12
C VAL A 159 28.27 4.07 12.44
N MET A 160 28.77 5.05 13.20
CA MET A 160 28.16 5.49 14.46
C MET A 160 26.75 6.09 14.23
N THR A 161 26.61 6.93 13.20
CA THR A 161 25.31 7.55 12.87
C THR A 161 24.29 6.50 12.47
N GLU A 162 24.66 5.53 11.62
CA GLU A 162 23.77 4.45 11.22
C GLU A 162 23.43 3.54 12.40
N LEU A 163 24.41 3.16 13.23
CA LEU A 163 24.18 2.32 14.40
C LEU A 163 23.17 2.97 15.37
N LYS A 164 23.29 4.28 15.59
CA LYS A 164 22.30 5.04 16.38
C LYS A 164 20.91 4.96 15.76
N ALA A 165 20.78 5.24 14.46
CA ALA A 165 19.50 5.25 13.76
C ALA A 165 18.83 3.86 13.75
N VAL A 166 19.60 2.79 13.52
CA VAL A 166 19.11 1.41 13.51
C VAL A 166 18.68 0.98 14.92
N ASN A 167 19.45 1.33 15.95
CA ASN A 167 19.10 0.99 17.34
C ASN A 167 17.83 1.72 17.82
N GLU A 168 17.64 2.98 17.42
CA GLU A 168 16.40 3.72 17.71
C GLU A 168 15.19 3.09 17.01
N LYS A 169 15.32 2.74 15.72
CA LYS A 169 14.27 2.01 14.99
C LYS A 169 13.94 0.66 15.62
N PHE A 170 14.96 -0.10 16.03
CA PHE A 170 14.78 -1.38 16.71
C PHE A 170 13.93 -1.19 17.97
N GLN A 171 14.26 -0.21 18.82
CA GLN A 171 13.50 0.07 20.04
C GLN A 171 12.04 0.43 19.75
N THR A 172 11.77 1.23 18.72
CA THR A 172 10.40 1.58 18.32
C THR A 172 9.58 0.33 17.98
N VAL A 173 10.10 -0.52 17.08
CA VAL A 173 9.41 -1.76 16.67
C VAL A 173 9.29 -2.74 17.85
N TYR A 174 10.31 -2.82 18.70
CA TYR A 174 10.31 -3.65 19.91
C TYR A 174 9.15 -3.29 20.85
N ASN A 175 8.93 -1.99 21.07
CA ASN A 175 7.84 -1.50 21.92
C ASN A 175 6.47 -1.74 21.29
N GLU A 176 6.33 -1.57 19.98
CA GLU A 176 5.09 -1.83 19.24
C GLU A 176 4.72 -3.33 19.22
N ARG A 177 5.71 -4.23 19.30
CA ARG A 177 5.49 -5.68 19.32
C ARG A 177 4.97 -6.22 20.65
N GLN A 178 5.16 -5.54 21.79
CA GLN A 178 4.79 -6.06 23.12
C GLN A 178 3.28 -6.33 23.33
N VAL A 179 2.44 -6.12 22.31
CA VAL A 179 1.08 -6.63 22.27
C VAL A 179 1.10 -8.15 22.16
N LYS A 180 0.72 -8.83 23.25
CA LYS A 180 0.63 -10.29 23.31
C LYS A 180 -0.30 -10.80 22.21
N VAL A 181 0.25 -11.61 21.31
CA VAL A 181 -0.51 -12.36 20.33
C VAL A 181 -0.72 -13.78 20.85
N VAL A 182 -1.97 -14.24 20.84
CA VAL A 182 -2.32 -15.62 21.16
C VAL A 182 -2.04 -16.48 19.94
N ASP A 183 -1.18 -17.48 20.08
CA ASP A 183 -0.78 -18.40 19.02
C ASP A 183 -1.86 -19.48 18.80
N ALA A 184 -3.02 -19.05 18.29
CA ALA A 184 -4.08 -19.94 17.85
C ALA A 184 -3.91 -20.23 16.36
N LYS A 185 -4.07 -21.51 15.96
CA LYS A 185 -4.12 -21.93 14.55
C LYS A 185 -5.43 -21.42 13.90
N LEU A 186 -5.45 -20.14 13.55
CA LEU A 186 -6.56 -19.48 12.86
C LEU A 186 -6.41 -19.61 11.33
N PRO A 187 -7.52 -19.55 10.57
CA PRO A 187 -7.47 -19.53 9.10
C PRO A 187 -6.77 -18.26 8.58
N PRO A 188 -6.17 -18.28 7.38
CA PRO A 188 -5.50 -17.09 6.84
C PRO A 188 -6.50 -15.97 6.48
N LEU A 189 -6.06 -14.70 6.58
CA LEU A 189 -6.87 -13.53 6.17
C LEU A 189 -7.37 -13.60 4.72
N ALA A 190 -6.63 -14.29 3.85
CA ALA A 190 -7.03 -14.50 2.45
C ALA A 190 -8.31 -15.34 2.30
N GLU A 191 -8.66 -16.16 3.30
CA GLU A 191 -9.89 -16.96 3.33
C GLU A 191 -11.02 -16.26 4.08
N VAL A 192 -10.69 -15.50 5.14
CA VAL A 192 -11.69 -14.82 5.98
C VAL A 192 -12.24 -13.56 5.30
N ARG A 193 -11.38 -12.72 4.70
CA ARG A 193 -11.80 -11.45 4.08
C ARG A 193 -12.87 -11.62 2.99
N PRO A 194 -12.77 -12.60 2.07
CA PRO A 194 -13.84 -12.87 1.10
C PRO A 194 -15.17 -13.24 1.75
N GLN A 195 -15.16 -13.89 2.90
CA GLN A 195 -16.40 -14.23 3.63
C GLN A 195 -17.02 -12.96 4.23
N THR A 196 -16.21 -12.10 4.85
CA THR A 196 -16.67 -10.79 5.33
C THR A 196 -17.21 -9.91 4.20
N ASP A 197 -16.52 -9.88 3.05
CA ASP A 197 -16.97 -9.17 1.86
C ASP A 197 -18.32 -9.69 1.34
N ALA A 198 -18.50 -11.02 1.33
CA ALA A 198 -19.76 -11.64 0.91
C ALA A 198 -20.91 -11.31 1.87
N VAL A 199 -20.67 -11.36 3.18
CA VAL A 199 -21.68 -10.99 4.19
C VAL A 199 -22.03 -9.50 4.11
N PHE A 200 -21.03 -8.62 3.98
CA PHE A 200 -21.26 -7.19 3.77
C PHE A 200 -22.08 -6.93 2.49
N ASN A 201 -21.75 -7.60 1.39
CA ASN A 201 -22.48 -7.46 0.13
C ASN A 201 -23.95 -7.91 0.27
N ALA A 202 -24.20 -9.03 0.94
CA ALA A 202 -25.56 -9.48 1.24
C ALA A 202 -26.33 -8.43 2.07
N VAL A 203 -25.71 -7.88 3.11
CA VAL A 203 -26.29 -6.81 3.93
C VAL A 203 -26.61 -5.57 3.10
N CYS A 204 -25.72 -5.13 2.20
CA CYS A 204 -26.00 -4.03 1.27
C CYS A 204 -27.26 -4.31 0.43
N HIS A 205 -27.38 -5.51 -0.12
CA HIS A 205 -28.56 -5.88 -0.91
C HIS A 205 -29.85 -5.89 -0.08
N TYR A 206 -29.81 -6.32 1.18
CA TYR A 206 -30.96 -6.20 2.08
C TYR A 206 -31.35 -4.75 2.34
N ILE A 207 -30.39 -3.85 2.55
CA ILE A 207 -30.65 -2.41 2.77
C ILE A 207 -31.26 -1.78 1.50
N GLU A 208 -30.69 -2.06 0.33
CA GLU A 208 -31.18 -1.57 -0.97
C GLU A 208 -32.60 -2.07 -1.26
N ALA A 209 -32.86 -3.37 -1.01
CA ALA A 209 -34.17 -3.97 -1.18
C ALA A 209 -35.19 -3.41 -0.18
N SER A 210 -34.78 -3.15 1.06
CA SER A 210 -35.66 -2.60 2.11
C SER A 210 -36.22 -1.23 1.75
N TYR A 211 -35.49 -0.43 0.97
CA TYR A 211 -36.01 0.84 0.45
C TYR A 211 -37.24 0.63 -0.46
N LEU A 212 -37.17 -0.37 -1.33
CA LEU A 212 -38.24 -0.72 -2.26
C LEU A 212 -39.42 -1.41 -1.55
N LEU A 213 -39.10 -2.19 -0.51
CA LEU A 213 -40.06 -2.96 0.28
C LEU A 213 -40.61 -2.19 1.49
N ALA A 214 -40.24 -0.92 1.64
CA ALA A 214 -40.70 -0.05 2.72
C ALA A 214 -42.24 -0.07 2.80
N ALA A 215 -42.77 -0.42 3.98
CA ALA A 215 -44.22 -0.56 4.20
C ALA A 215 -44.95 0.78 4.09
N THR A 216 -44.27 1.87 4.47
CA THR A 216 -44.80 3.24 4.41
C THR A 216 -43.75 4.20 3.82
N GLU A 217 -44.21 5.36 3.33
CA GLU A 217 -43.29 6.42 2.89
C GLU A 217 -42.39 6.94 4.03
N ASP A 218 -42.83 6.86 5.28
CA ASP A 218 -42.06 7.29 6.46
C ASP A 218 -40.91 6.32 6.81
N ASP A 219 -40.94 5.09 6.29
CA ASP A 219 -39.86 4.12 6.48
C ASP A 219 -38.67 4.37 5.54
N ARG A 220 -38.86 5.14 4.46
CA ARG A 220 -37.83 5.39 3.45
C ARG A 220 -36.72 6.35 3.91
N PRO A 221 -37.00 7.53 4.52
CA PRO A 221 -35.95 8.48 4.88
C PRO A 221 -34.85 7.94 5.81
N PRO A 222 -35.14 7.10 6.83
CA PRO A 222 -34.09 6.46 7.63
C PRO A 222 -33.19 5.53 6.81
N ILE A 223 -33.73 4.80 5.84
CA ILE A 223 -32.98 3.92 4.94
C ILE A 223 -32.09 4.74 3.99
N GLU A 224 -32.63 5.83 3.41
CA GLU A 224 -31.85 6.75 2.57
C GLU A 224 -30.66 7.31 3.34
N ARG A 225 -30.90 7.77 4.58
CA ARG A 225 -29.84 8.30 5.45
C ARG A 225 -28.76 7.26 5.73
N LEU A 226 -29.15 6.02 6.02
CA LEU A 226 -28.18 4.93 6.24
C LEU A 226 -27.34 4.68 4.99
N VAL A 227 -27.97 4.61 3.81
CA VAL A 227 -27.27 4.45 2.53
C VAL A 227 -26.29 5.60 2.29
N ASP A 228 -26.70 6.84 2.55
CA ASP A 228 -25.83 8.02 2.43
C ASP A 228 -24.64 7.95 3.38
N GLN A 229 -24.84 7.53 4.62
CA GLN A 229 -23.75 7.35 5.60
C GLN A 229 -22.77 6.24 5.17
N ILE A 230 -23.27 5.10 4.68
CA ILE A 230 -22.42 4.04 4.14
C ILE A 230 -21.64 4.55 2.92
N ASN A 231 -22.27 5.33 2.05
CA ASN A 231 -21.62 5.90 0.87
C ASN A 231 -20.52 6.92 1.24
N GLN A 232 -20.74 7.72 2.30
CA GLN A 232 -19.71 8.60 2.85
C GLN A 232 -18.49 7.80 3.35
N GLU A 233 -18.70 6.70 4.07
CA GLU A 233 -17.62 5.80 4.49
C GLU A 233 -16.91 5.17 3.28
N VAL A 234 -17.66 4.72 2.27
CA VAL A 234 -17.09 4.20 1.02
C VAL A 234 -16.16 5.22 0.36
N ASP A 235 -16.60 6.47 0.25
CA ASP A 235 -15.81 7.52 -0.40
C ASP A 235 -14.61 7.96 0.44
N HIS A 236 -14.77 8.02 1.76
CA HIS A 236 -13.67 8.26 2.69
C HIS A 236 -12.56 7.21 2.52
N PHE A 237 -12.92 5.93 2.58
CA PHE A 237 -11.95 4.83 2.48
C PHE A 237 -11.33 4.70 1.09
N LYS A 238 -12.08 4.97 0.01
CA LYS A 238 -11.52 5.04 -1.36
C LYS A 238 -10.49 6.15 -1.48
N THR A 239 -10.77 7.31 -0.88
CA THR A 239 -9.87 8.47 -0.92
C THR A 239 -8.58 8.18 -0.16
N ALA A 240 -8.69 7.66 1.06
CA ALA A 240 -7.54 7.25 1.86
C ALA A 240 -6.70 6.15 1.16
N TYR A 241 -7.35 5.16 0.54
CA TYR A 241 -6.66 4.13 -0.25
C TYR A 241 -5.88 4.74 -1.42
N LYS A 242 -6.47 5.66 -2.18
CA LYS A 242 -5.80 6.34 -3.31
C LYS A 242 -4.62 7.18 -2.83
N GLN A 243 -4.76 7.90 -1.72
CA GLN A 243 -3.68 8.71 -1.14
C GLN A 243 -2.52 7.82 -0.69
N SER A 244 -2.81 6.72 0.03
CA SER A 244 -1.79 5.74 0.42
C SER A 244 -1.09 5.12 -0.79
N ALA A 245 -1.85 4.73 -1.81
CA ALA A 245 -1.29 4.19 -3.04
C ALA A 245 -0.39 5.18 -3.79
N ALA A 246 -0.72 6.48 -3.76
CA ALA A 246 0.08 7.54 -4.37
C ALA A 246 1.39 7.83 -3.61
N GLN A 247 1.43 7.59 -2.30
CA GLN A 247 2.63 7.77 -1.47
C GLN A 247 3.63 6.62 -1.57
N LYS A 248 3.21 5.45 -2.11
CA LYS A 248 4.13 4.32 -2.29
C LYS A 248 5.25 4.71 -3.26
N LYS A 249 6.50 4.69 -2.76
CA LYS A 249 7.68 4.94 -3.59
C LYS A 249 7.67 3.98 -4.79
N PRO A 250 7.97 4.46 -6.01
CA PRO A 250 8.08 3.59 -7.16
C PRO A 250 9.13 2.52 -6.88
N SER A 251 8.79 1.27 -7.17
CA SER A 251 9.73 0.14 -7.04
C SER A 251 11.00 0.41 -7.88
N PRO A 252 12.16 -0.20 -7.55
CA PRO A 252 13.36 -0.07 -8.36
C PRO A 252 13.13 -0.34 -9.86
N ALA A 253 12.33 -1.36 -10.19
CA ALA A 253 11.96 -1.67 -11.57
C ALA A 253 11.15 -0.56 -12.26
N VAL A 254 10.32 0.18 -11.51
CA VAL A 254 9.59 1.33 -12.04
C VAL A 254 10.56 2.49 -12.27
N LYS A 255 11.49 2.75 -11.35
CA LYS A 255 12.52 3.79 -11.53
C LYS A 255 13.42 3.51 -12.71
N GLU A 256 13.95 2.30 -12.82
CA GLU A 256 14.79 1.88 -13.96
C GLU A 256 14.04 2.04 -15.28
N ARG A 257 12.75 1.69 -15.31
CA ARG A 257 11.93 1.86 -16.51
C ARG A 257 11.64 3.32 -16.84
N GLU A 258 11.45 4.17 -15.85
CA GLU A 258 11.30 5.63 -16.04
C GLU A 258 12.61 6.28 -16.50
N GLU A 259 13.76 5.82 -16.01
CA GLU A 259 15.08 6.25 -16.48
C GLU A 259 15.30 5.86 -17.95
N LYS A 260 15.01 4.61 -18.31
CA LYS A 260 15.04 4.14 -19.72
C LYS A 260 14.08 4.94 -20.60
N LEU A 261 12.89 5.25 -20.10
CA LEU A 261 11.91 6.07 -20.80
C LEU A 261 12.47 7.47 -21.08
N LYS A 262 12.98 8.14 -20.04
CA LYS A 262 13.54 9.48 -20.16
C LYS A 262 14.74 9.51 -21.12
N ALA A 263 15.60 8.48 -21.08
CA ALA A 263 16.74 8.35 -21.98
C ALA A 263 16.33 8.12 -23.45
N ALA A 264 15.19 7.49 -23.70
CA ALA A 264 14.71 7.21 -25.06
C ALA A 264 13.88 8.36 -25.69
N ILE A 265 13.45 9.35 -24.90
CA ILE A 265 12.65 10.49 -25.38
C ILE A 265 13.39 11.32 -26.45
N PRO A 266 14.68 11.69 -26.30
CA PRO A 266 15.39 12.47 -27.31
C PRO A 266 15.43 11.79 -28.69
N ALA A 267 15.80 10.51 -28.74
CA ALA A 267 15.83 9.74 -29.99
C ALA A 267 14.44 9.59 -30.62
N PHE A 268 13.39 9.47 -29.80
CA PHE A 268 12.02 9.48 -30.28
C PHE A 268 11.60 10.84 -30.83
N ALA A 269 11.95 11.93 -30.16
CA ALA A 269 11.65 13.29 -30.58
C ALA A 269 12.23 13.56 -31.97
N GLU A 270 13.52 13.26 -32.16
CA GLU A 270 14.20 13.39 -33.46
C GLU A 270 13.50 12.58 -34.56
N LYS A 271 13.24 11.30 -34.31
CA LYS A 271 12.58 10.40 -35.28
C LYS A 271 11.16 10.84 -35.62
N ALA A 272 10.46 11.46 -34.67
CA ALA A 272 9.09 11.94 -34.83
C ALA A 272 9.00 13.40 -35.31
N GLY A 273 10.13 14.06 -35.58
CA GLY A 273 10.18 15.43 -36.10
C GLY A 273 9.89 16.52 -35.06
N TYR A 274 10.18 16.26 -33.79
CA TYR A 274 10.13 17.25 -32.71
C TYR A 274 11.52 17.79 -32.39
N ASP A 275 11.62 19.09 -32.10
CA ASP A 275 12.86 19.69 -31.63
C ASP A 275 13.29 19.12 -30.28
N GLU A 276 14.61 19.07 -30.05
CA GLU A 276 15.18 18.59 -28.79
C GLU A 276 14.59 19.34 -27.57
N GLY A 277 14.24 18.58 -26.53
CA GLY A 277 13.65 19.15 -25.31
C GLY A 277 12.16 19.53 -25.41
N THR A 278 11.51 19.30 -26.55
CA THR A 278 10.07 19.60 -26.74
C THR A 278 9.17 18.57 -26.05
N LEU A 279 9.62 17.32 -25.93
CA LEU A 279 8.85 16.25 -25.31
C LEU A 279 9.32 15.98 -23.88
N THR A 280 8.38 15.94 -22.93
CA THR A 280 8.68 15.64 -21.52
C THR A 280 7.70 14.62 -20.96
N TYR A 281 8.20 13.65 -20.18
CA TYR A 281 7.35 12.67 -19.53
C TYR A 281 6.52 13.30 -18.41
N THR A 282 5.20 13.11 -18.43
CA THR A 282 4.29 13.74 -17.45
C THR A 282 4.22 12.99 -16.11
N GLY A 283 4.89 11.85 -15.99
CA GLY A 283 4.73 10.93 -14.86
C GLY A 283 3.51 10.01 -14.99
N LYS A 284 2.67 10.18 -16.03
CA LYS A 284 1.48 9.35 -16.23
C LYS A 284 1.73 8.20 -17.18
N GLY A 285 1.24 7.03 -16.78
CA GLY A 285 1.18 5.85 -17.63
C GLY A 285 -0.12 5.09 -17.44
N LYS A 286 -0.54 4.33 -18.45
CA LYS A 286 -1.71 3.44 -18.38
C LYS A 286 -1.39 2.08 -18.97
N GLY A 287 -2.09 1.04 -18.49
CA GLY A 287 -1.83 -0.35 -18.86
C GLY A 287 -0.62 -0.96 -18.12
N ALA A 288 -0.34 -2.22 -18.44
CA ALA A 288 0.68 -3.03 -17.77
C ALA A 288 1.60 -3.74 -18.76
N GLY A 289 2.77 -4.18 -18.29
CA GLY A 289 3.73 -4.95 -19.09
C GLY A 289 4.26 -4.18 -20.31
N MET A 290 4.46 -4.90 -21.41
CA MET A 290 4.95 -4.36 -22.70
C MET A 290 3.94 -3.43 -23.40
N LYS A 291 2.66 -3.49 -23.03
CA LYS A 291 1.61 -2.63 -23.58
C LYS A 291 1.39 -1.34 -22.78
N ARG A 292 2.23 -1.10 -21.76
CA ARG A 292 2.14 0.10 -20.94
C ARG A 292 2.45 1.33 -21.82
N GLN A 293 1.52 2.27 -21.80
CA GLN A 293 1.60 3.53 -22.52
C GLN A 293 2.04 4.63 -21.56
N TYR A 294 2.83 5.57 -22.06
CA TYR A 294 3.38 6.71 -21.33
C TYR A 294 2.94 8.01 -21.96
N GLU A 295 2.51 8.95 -21.16
CA GLU A 295 2.08 10.26 -21.64
C GLU A 295 3.29 11.21 -21.70
N LEU A 296 3.52 11.80 -22.87
CA LEU A 296 4.49 12.86 -23.07
C LEU A 296 3.75 14.18 -23.32
N ALA A 297 4.15 15.23 -22.63
CA ALA A 297 3.70 16.60 -22.90
C ALA A 297 4.56 17.22 -24.00
N ILE A 298 3.90 17.92 -24.91
CA ILE A 298 4.52 18.74 -25.95
C ILE A 298 4.65 20.15 -25.41
N LYS A 299 5.89 20.63 -25.28
CA LYS A 299 6.21 21.99 -24.86
C LYS A 299 5.53 23.01 -25.78
N ASP A 300 5.04 24.10 -25.21
CA ASP A 300 4.45 25.26 -25.90
C ASP A 300 3.24 24.97 -26.80
N ARG A 301 2.67 23.75 -26.75
CA ARG A 301 1.44 23.38 -27.46
C ARG A 301 0.32 23.13 -26.45
N LYS A 302 -0.85 23.74 -26.67
CA LYS A 302 -2.04 23.55 -25.83
C LYS A 302 -3.15 22.82 -26.59
N GLY A 303 -3.92 22.00 -25.88
CA GLY A 303 -5.16 21.41 -26.35
C GLY A 303 -6.33 22.40 -26.31
N ALA A 304 -7.49 21.98 -26.81
CA ALA A 304 -8.71 22.80 -26.86
C ALA A 304 -9.22 23.26 -25.47
N ASP A 305 -8.75 22.61 -24.40
CA ASP A 305 -9.06 22.89 -22.99
C ASP A 305 -8.00 23.77 -22.30
N GLY A 306 -7.02 24.32 -23.04
CA GLY A 306 -5.96 25.16 -22.50
C GLY A 306 -4.85 24.42 -21.75
N LYS A 307 -4.92 23.08 -21.65
CA LYS A 307 -3.87 22.24 -21.05
C LYS A 307 -2.77 21.91 -22.06
N PRO A 308 -1.55 21.54 -21.63
CA PRO A 308 -0.50 21.07 -22.53
C PRO A 308 -1.01 19.93 -23.43
N ALA A 309 -0.75 20.01 -24.73
CA ALA A 309 -1.06 18.94 -25.65
C ALA A 309 -0.18 17.73 -25.32
N THR A 310 -0.79 16.53 -25.30
CA THR A 310 -0.09 15.30 -24.94
C THR A 310 -0.17 14.26 -26.05
N ILE A 311 0.84 13.39 -26.09
CA ILE A 311 0.89 12.19 -26.91
C ILE A 311 1.13 10.98 -26.03
N TRP A 312 0.73 9.80 -26.50
CA TRP A 312 0.99 8.55 -25.81
C TRP A 312 2.00 7.73 -26.59
N VAL A 313 2.98 7.17 -25.89
CA VAL A 313 4.02 6.31 -26.47
C VAL A 313 4.10 4.96 -25.76
N VAL A 314 4.56 3.92 -26.45
CA VAL A 314 4.87 2.60 -25.88
C VAL A 314 6.35 2.33 -26.04
N MET A 315 6.96 1.68 -25.05
CA MET A 315 8.35 1.26 -25.09
C MET A 315 8.44 -0.22 -25.51
N ALA A 316 9.18 -0.49 -26.59
CA ALA A 316 9.47 -1.84 -27.04
C ALA A 316 10.51 -2.54 -26.15
N LYS A 317 10.74 -3.85 -26.39
CA LYS A 317 11.69 -4.66 -25.62
C LYS A 317 13.14 -4.14 -25.71
N ASP A 318 13.49 -3.53 -26.83
CA ASP A 318 14.80 -2.94 -27.10
C ASP A 318 14.97 -1.53 -26.50
N GLY A 319 13.94 -1.00 -25.83
CA GLY A 319 13.96 0.33 -25.21
C GLY A 319 13.51 1.47 -26.12
N SER A 320 13.26 1.22 -27.41
CA SER A 320 12.79 2.25 -28.34
C SER A 320 11.32 2.63 -28.10
N LEU A 321 10.97 3.90 -28.35
CA LEU A 321 9.61 4.43 -28.17
C LEU A 321 8.87 4.50 -29.51
N PHE A 322 7.57 4.18 -29.46
CA PHE A 322 6.65 4.26 -30.59
C PHE A 322 5.39 5.02 -30.20
N LEU A 323 4.88 5.86 -31.11
CA LEU A 323 3.62 6.55 -30.91
C LEU A 323 2.48 5.52 -30.84
N VAL A 324 1.59 5.70 -29.87
CA VAL A 324 0.31 4.99 -29.86
C VAL A 324 -0.57 5.65 -30.91
N GLU A 325 -0.70 5.02 -32.06
CA GLU A 325 -1.69 5.43 -33.05
C GLU A 325 -3.08 5.42 -32.40
N LYS A 326 -3.88 6.47 -32.63
CA LYS A 326 -5.29 6.51 -32.25
C LYS A 326 -6.11 5.57 -33.14
N ALA A 327 -5.75 4.30 -33.22
CA ALA A 327 -6.63 3.26 -33.72
C ALA A 327 -7.51 2.80 -32.55
N ASN A 328 -8.77 3.24 -32.57
CA ASN A 328 -9.84 2.92 -31.61
C ASN A 328 -9.69 3.53 -30.20
N GLU A 329 -9.85 4.85 -30.10
CA GLU A 329 -10.81 5.33 -29.09
C GLU A 329 -12.16 4.73 -29.49
N LYS A 330 -12.54 3.59 -28.91
CA LYS A 330 -13.96 3.23 -28.89
C LYS A 330 -14.69 4.47 -28.37
N PRO A 331 -15.75 4.94 -29.05
CA PRO A 331 -16.60 5.99 -28.49
C PRO A 331 -16.94 5.58 -27.06
N LYS A 332 -16.98 6.53 -26.13
CA LYS A 332 -17.68 6.32 -24.87
C LYS A 332 -19.15 6.05 -25.20
N THR A 333 -19.48 4.81 -25.53
CA THR A 333 -20.84 4.31 -25.49
C THR A 333 -21.24 4.37 -24.03
N GLY A 334 -22.24 5.20 -23.74
CA GLY A 334 -22.94 5.19 -22.48
C GLY A 334 -23.36 3.76 -22.12
N GLY A 335 -23.47 3.52 -20.82
CA GLY A 335 -23.84 2.22 -20.27
C GLY A 335 -25.02 1.62 -21.03
N GLY A 336 -24.74 0.53 -21.72
CA GLY A 336 -25.71 -0.39 -22.29
C GLY A 336 -25.23 -1.78 -21.88
N THR A 337 -25.99 -2.38 -20.99
CA THR A 337 -25.89 -3.77 -20.57
C THR A 337 -25.67 -4.68 -21.78
N THR A 338 -24.55 -5.41 -21.80
CA THR A 338 -24.49 -6.66 -22.56
C THR A 338 -25.40 -7.66 -21.86
N GLU A 339 -26.66 -7.71 -22.27
CA GLU A 339 -27.49 -8.89 -22.13
C GLU A 339 -26.78 -10.03 -22.87
N GLN A 340 -26.43 -11.09 -22.15
CA GLN A 340 -26.25 -12.41 -22.76
C GLN A 340 -27.65 -12.99 -23.00
N PRO A 341 -28.05 -13.30 -24.24
CA PRO A 341 -29.18 -14.17 -24.47
C PRO A 341 -28.65 -15.60 -24.53
N ASP A 342 -28.60 -16.29 -23.40
CA ASP A 342 -28.48 -17.76 -23.39
C ASP A 342 -29.57 -18.36 -22.51
N PHE A 343 -30.82 -18.17 -22.94
CA PHE A 343 -31.94 -19.04 -22.56
C PHE A 343 -32.04 -20.16 -23.59
N GLY A 344 -31.13 -21.13 -23.50
CA GLY A 344 -31.24 -22.39 -24.22
C GLY A 344 -32.31 -23.28 -23.60
N ILE A 345 -33.56 -23.18 -24.08
CA ILE A 345 -34.58 -24.21 -23.89
C ILE A 345 -34.12 -25.46 -24.65
N LYS A 346 -33.59 -26.45 -23.94
CA LYS A 346 -33.36 -27.79 -24.50
C LYS A 346 -34.69 -28.56 -24.51
N HIS A 347 -35.37 -28.57 -25.65
CA HIS A 347 -36.34 -29.61 -25.94
C HIS A 347 -35.60 -30.95 -26.04
N LYS A 348 -35.77 -31.81 -25.03
CA LYS A 348 -35.52 -33.25 -25.19
C LYS A 348 -36.84 -33.88 -25.60
N ASN A 349 -36.85 -34.42 -26.81
CA ASN A 349 -37.85 -35.37 -27.30
C ASN A 349 -38.03 -36.50 -26.28
N GLN A 350 -39.27 -36.76 -25.90
CA GLN A 350 -39.70 -38.08 -25.44
C GLN A 350 -40.02 -38.95 -26.67
N PRO A 351 -39.89 -40.28 -26.54
CA PRO A 351 -40.18 -41.23 -27.61
C PRO A 351 -41.64 -41.21 -28.06
#